data_AF-A0A7K9BHV7-F1
#
_entry.id   AF-A0A7K9BHV7-F1
#
_cell.length_a   1.000
_cell.length_b   1.000
_cell.length_c   1.000
_cell.angle_alpha   90.00
_cell.angle_beta   90.00
_cell.angle_gamma   90.00
#
_symmetry.space_group_name_H-M   'P 1'
#
loop_
_entity.id
_entity.type
_entity.pdbx_description
1 polymer ?
#
loop_
_entity_poly.entity_id
_entity_poly.type
_entity_poly.pdbx_seq_one_letter_code
_entity_poly.pdbx_strand_id
1 'polypeptide(L)'
;MTKLGQWLWGLALLGSAWAVLALGPLGPRVPPPCRQVLLPLPVYLLVAFGCYSLATVGYRLATFNDCEEAAAELQEHIGAARADLRRRGLQF
;
A
#
# COMPACT_ATOMS: atom_id res chain seq x y z
N MET A 1 9.61 -18.31 16.00
CA MET A 1 10.44 -17.40 15.16
C MET A 1 9.52 -16.37 14.53
N THR A 2 9.49 -15.13 15.04
CA THR A 2 8.55 -14.10 14.57
C THR A 2 9.06 -13.53 13.25
N LYS A 3 8.24 -13.58 12.19
CA LYS A 3 8.56 -13.03 10.85
C LYS A 3 9.04 -11.57 10.92
N LEU A 4 8.48 -10.81 11.87
CA LEU A 4 8.86 -9.42 12.15
C LEU A 4 10.34 -9.28 12.51
N GLY A 5 10.89 -10.18 13.34
CA GLY A 5 12.30 -10.16 13.71
C GLY A 5 13.21 -10.35 12.49
N GLN A 6 12.85 -11.28 11.60
CA GLN A 6 13.60 -11.52 10.36
C GLN A 6 13.65 -10.27 9.47
N TRP A 7 12.54 -9.55 9.34
CA TRP A 7 12.46 -8.31 8.57
C TRP A 7 13.26 -7.17 9.21
N LEU A 8 13.20 -7.03 10.55
CA LEU A 8 13.98 -6.02 11.26
C LEU A 8 15.48 -6.23 11.10
N TRP A 9 15.96 -7.48 11.22
CA TRP A 9 17.37 -7.80 11.00
C TRP A 9 17.80 -7.51 9.56
N GLY A 10 16.98 -7.87 8.56
CA GLY A 10 17.25 -7.55 7.17
C GLY A 10 17.34 -6.04 6.91
N LEU A 11 16.41 -5.26 7.46
CA LEU A 11 16.41 -3.80 7.33
C LEU A 11 17.62 -3.17 8.03
N ALA A 12 17.98 -3.67 9.22
CA ALA A 12 19.14 -3.19 9.98
C ALA A 12 20.47 -3.48 9.25
N LEU A 13 20.60 -4.64 8.60
CA LEU A 13 21.76 -4.97 7.78
C LEU A 13 21.84 -4.07 6.54
N LEU A 14 20.72 -3.84 5.86
CA LEU A 14 20.68 -2.97 4.68
C LEU A 14 20.98 -1.51 5.05
N GLY A 15 20.40 -1.02 6.15
CA GLY A 15 20.62 0.33 6.65
C GLY A 15 22.06 0.54 7.13
N SER A 16 22.66 -0.46 7.80
CA SER A 16 24.06 -0.37 8.22
C SER A 16 25.02 -0.42 7.03
N ALA A 17 24.76 -1.25 6.01
CA ALA A 17 25.52 -1.26 4.77
C ALA A 17 25.45 0.09 4.04
N TRP A 18 24.26 0.70 3.94
CA TRP A 18 24.10 2.03 3.37
C TRP A 18 24.83 3.10 4.19
N ALA A 19 24.73 3.08 5.52
CA ALA A 19 25.39 4.04 6.40
C ALA A 19 26.92 3.96 6.29
N VAL A 20 27.49 2.77 6.18
CA VAL A 20 28.92 2.56 5.91
C VAL A 20 29.32 3.17 4.56
N LEU A 21 28.51 3.02 3.52
CA LEU A 21 28.80 3.61 2.21
C LEU A 21 28.62 5.14 2.17
N ALA A 22 27.66 5.69 2.93
CA ALA A 22 27.37 7.12 2.98
C ALA A 22 28.37 7.91 3.84
N LEU A 23 28.70 7.39 5.03
CA LEU A 23 29.59 8.02 6.00
C LEU A 23 31.08 7.72 5.73
N GLY A 24 31.40 6.66 4.98
CA GLY A 24 32.75 6.27 4.63
C GLY A 24 33.71 5.93 5.79
N PRO A 25 33.28 5.30 6.91
CA PRO A 25 34.19 4.93 8.00
C PRO A 25 35.16 3.79 7.63
N LEU A 26 34.84 3.00 6.61
CA LEU A 26 35.66 1.91 6.09
C LEU A 26 35.92 2.23 4.62
N GLY A 27 37.10 2.76 4.30
CA GLY A 27 37.39 3.33 2.98
C GLY A 27 37.28 2.31 1.84
N PRO A 28 36.42 2.60 0.86
CA PRO A 28 36.89 2.64 -0.51
C PRO A 28 36.62 4.02 -1.15
N ARG A 29 37.51 4.44 -2.05
CA ARG A 29 37.34 5.63 -2.90
C ARG A 29 36.14 5.44 -3.84
N VAL A 30 34.93 5.74 -3.35
CA VAL A 30 33.79 5.96 -4.24
C VAL A 30 34.02 7.24 -5.05
N PRO A 31 33.80 7.23 -6.38
CA PRO A 31 33.93 8.43 -7.20
C PRO A 31 33.05 9.58 -6.66
N PRO A 32 33.54 10.83 -6.69
CA PRO A 32 32.77 11.99 -6.22
C PRO A 32 31.33 12.09 -6.75
N PRO A 33 31.00 11.79 -8.03
CA PRO A 33 29.62 11.84 -8.50
C PRO A 33 28.72 10.77 -7.86
N CYS A 34 29.24 9.56 -7.62
CA CYS A 34 28.45 8.49 -7.03
C CYS A 34 28.07 8.78 -5.56
N ARG A 35 28.95 9.45 -4.81
CA ARG A 35 28.69 9.82 -3.41
C ARG A 35 27.54 10.82 -3.27
N GLN A 36 27.41 11.75 -4.21
CA GLN A 36 26.34 12.76 -4.21
C GLN A 36 24.96 12.14 -4.44
N VAL A 37 24.87 11.05 -5.21
CA VAL A 37 23.61 10.33 -5.47
C VAL A 37 23.30 9.33 -4.35
N LEU A 38 24.33 8.74 -3.74
CA LEU A 38 24.16 7.71 -2.71
C LEU A 38 23.65 8.26 -1.37
N LEU A 39 24.00 9.50 -1.06
CA LEU A 39 23.60 10.18 0.18
C LEU A 39 22.08 10.46 0.27
N PRO A 40 21.40 10.95 -0.79
CA PRO A 40 19.94 11.06 -0.82
C PRO A 40 19.20 9.77 -1.21
N LEU A 41 19.90 8.65 -1.48
CA LEU A 41 19.30 7.39 -1.91
C LEU A 41 18.12 6.87 -1.04
N PRO A 42 18.17 6.89 0.31
CA PRO A 42 17.04 6.45 1.11
C PRO A 42 15.81 7.35 0.96
N VAL A 43 16.03 8.65 0.72
CA VAL A 43 14.94 9.59 0.45
C VAL A 43 14.30 9.29 -0.91
N TYR A 44 15.12 9.01 -1.95
CA TYR A 44 14.60 8.60 -3.25
C TYR A 44 13.80 7.29 -3.18
N LEU A 45 14.27 6.30 -2.41
CA LEU A 45 13.53 5.07 -2.16
C LEU A 45 12.18 5.34 -1.47
N LEU A 46 12.15 6.24 -0.49
CA LEU A 46 10.93 6.60 0.22
C LEU A 46 9.92 7.31 -0.69
N VAL A 47 10.39 8.23 -1.54
CA VAL A 47 9.54 8.90 -2.54
C VAL A 47 9.00 7.90 -3.54
N ALA A 48 9.85 7.03 -4.11
CA ALA A 48 9.42 6.00 -5.05
C ALA A 48 8.40 5.03 -4.43
N PHE A 49 8.63 4.60 -3.19
CA PHE A 49 7.70 3.77 -2.43
C PHE A 49 6.37 4.49 -2.18
N GLY A 50 6.41 5.78 -1.84
CA GLY A 50 5.22 6.62 -1.69
C GLY A 50 4.41 6.70 -2.98
N CYS A 51 5.06 7.03 -4.10
CA CYS A 51 4.42 7.09 -5.42
C CYS A 51 3.82 5.74 -5.82
N TYR A 52 4.53 4.63 -5.62
CA TYR A 52 4.04 3.29 -5.91
C TYR A 52 2.82 2.92 -5.04
N SER A 53 2.85 3.24 -3.75
CA SER A 53 1.74 3.03 -2.83
C SER A 53 0.50 3.82 -3.26
N LEU A 54 0.68 5.12 -3.54
CA LEU A 54 -0.39 6.00 -4.03
C LEU A 54 -0.98 5.50 -5.35
N ALA A 55 -0.14 5.09 -6.30
CA ALA A 55 -0.60 4.55 -7.58
C ALA A 55 -1.39 3.25 -7.38
N THR A 56 -0.93 2.37 -6.49
CA THR A 56 -1.61 1.10 -6.20
C THR A 56 -2.97 1.33 -5.54
N VAL A 57 -3.04 2.24 -4.56
CA VAL A 57 -4.29 2.61 -3.89
C VAL A 57 -5.23 3.30 -4.88
N GLY A 58 -4.74 4.27 -5.65
CA GLY A 58 -5.52 4.97 -6.66
C GLY A 58 -6.06 4.02 -7.74
N TYR A 59 -5.25 3.09 -8.22
CA TYR A 59 -5.67 2.06 -9.18
C TYR A 59 -6.76 1.16 -8.59
N ARG A 60 -6.60 0.71 -7.33
CA ARG A 60 -7.60 -0.12 -6.65
C ARG A 60 -8.90 0.62 -6.34
N LEU A 61 -8.84 1.93 -6.08
CA LEU A 61 -10.02 2.77 -5.91
C LEU A 61 -10.72 3.02 -7.24
N ALA A 62 -9.96 3.30 -8.31
CA ALA A 62 -10.52 3.49 -9.64
C ALA A 62 -11.09 2.20 -10.24
N THR A 63 -10.53 1.04 -9.87
CA THR A 63 -10.98 -0.30 -10.27
C THR A 63 -11.88 -0.93 -9.22
N PHE A 64 -12.45 -0.14 -8.30
CA PHE A 64 -13.52 -0.65 -7.45
C PHE A 64 -14.68 -0.94 -8.39
N ASN A 65 -14.84 -2.22 -8.73
CA ASN A 65 -15.90 -2.70 -9.59
C ASN A 65 -17.22 -2.22 -8.99
N ASP A 66 -17.87 -1.25 -9.64
CA ASP A 66 -19.22 -0.87 -9.29
C ASP A 66 -20.04 -2.16 -9.38
N CYS A 67 -20.40 -2.72 -8.21
CA CYS A 67 -21.24 -3.91 -8.14
C CYS A 67 -22.68 -3.50 -8.47
N GLU A 68 -22.90 -2.96 -9.67
CA GLU A 68 -24.22 -2.54 -10.15
C GLU A 68 -25.20 -3.71 -10.13
N GLU A 69 -24.74 -4.90 -10.54
CA GLU A 69 -25.56 -6.12 -10.49
C GLU A 69 -25.98 -6.47 -9.05
N ALA A 70 -25.05 -6.45 -8.09
CA ALA A 70 -25.37 -6.74 -6.70
C ALA A 70 -26.27 -5.66 -6.08
N ALA A 71 -26.10 -4.39 -6.47
CA ALA A 71 -26.98 -3.30 -6.04
C ALA A 71 -28.40 -3.44 -6.61
N ALA A 72 -28.53 -3.86 -7.88
CA ALA A 72 -29.81 -4.11 -8.53
C ALA A 72 -30.54 -5.30 -7.90
N GLU A 73 -29.85 -6.42 -7.69
CA GLU A 73 -30.38 -7.61 -7.02
C GLU A 73 -30.85 -7.27 -5.59
N LEU A 74 -30.07 -6.47 -4.85
CA LEU A 74 -30.46 -6.01 -3.51
C LEU A 74 -31.73 -5.14 -3.54
N GLN A 75 -31.88 -4.27 -4.53
CA GLN A 75 -33.09 -3.46 -4.68
C GLN A 75 -34.33 -4.30 -4.99
N GLU A 76 -34.19 -5.34 -5.82
CA GLU A 76 -35.27 -6.28 -6.11
C GLU A 76 -35.72 -7.02 -4.85
N HIS A 77 -34.76 -7.51 -4.04
CA HIS A 77 -35.06 -8.14 -2.75
C HIS A 77 -35.76 -7.20 -1.78
N ILE A 78 -35.37 -5.92 -1.73
CA ILE A 78 -36.06 -4.90 -0.89
C ILE A 78 -37.51 -4.71 -1.37
N GLY A 79 -37.73 -4.66 -2.68
CA GLY A 79 -39.08 -4.56 -3.26
C GLY A 79 -39.96 -5.76 -2.89
N ALA A 80 -39.44 -6.97 -3.05
CA ALA A 80 -40.13 -8.21 -2.68
C ALA A 80 -40.45 -8.27 -1.18
N ALA A 81 -39.48 -7.92 -0.32
CA ALA A 81 -39.67 -7.89 1.13
C ALA A 81 -40.74 -6.87 1.54
N ARG A 82 -40.72 -5.66 0.97
CA ARG A 82 -41.77 -4.65 1.22
C ARG A 82 -43.15 -5.14 0.80
N ALA A 83 -43.25 -5.81 -0.34
CA ALA A 83 -44.51 -6.38 -0.82
C ALA A 83 -45.03 -7.47 0.12
N ASP A 84 -44.17 -8.39 0.57
CA ASP A 84 -44.55 -9.45 1.52
C ASP A 84 -44.99 -8.86 2.87
N LEU A 85 -44.28 -7.86 3.37
CA LEU A 85 -44.64 -7.25 4.62
C LEU A 85 -45.96 -6.43 4.54
N ARG A 86 -46.24 -5.78 3.40
CA ARG A 86 -47.55 -5.15 3.14
C ARG A 86 -48.67 -6.19 3.10
N ARG A 87 -48.44 -7.37 2.49
CA ARG A 87 -49.39 -8.49 2.52
C ARG A 87 -49.68 -8.98 3.93
N ARG A 88 -48.68 -8.92 4.82
CA ARG A 88 -48.83 -9.24 6.25
C ARG A 88 -49.49 -8.11 7.08
N GLY A 89 -49.91 -7.01 6.45
CA GLY A 89 -50.64 -5.91 7.11
C GLY A 89 -49.76 -4.95 7.91
N LEU A 90 -48.44 -5.03 7.75
CA LEU A 90 -47.48 -4.17 8.44
C LEU A 90 -47.15 -2.94 7.56
N GLN A 91 -46.96 -1.77 8.17
CA GLN A 91 -46.63 -0.52 7.45
C GLN A 91 -45.15 -0.15 7.61
N PHE A 92 -44.48 0.21 6.49
CA PHE A 92 -43.06 0.60 6.37
C PHE A 92 -42.89 1.60 5.22
#